data_AF-A0A380T1Z6-F1
#
_entry.id   AF-A0A380T1Z6-F1
#
_cell.length_a   1.000
_cell.length_b   1.000
_cell.length_c   1.000
_cell.angle_alpha   90.00
_cell.angle_beta   90.00
_cell.angle_gamma   90.00
#
_symmetry.space_group_name_H-M   'P 1'
#
loop_
_entity.id
_entity.type
_entity.pdbx_description
1 polymer ?
#
loop_
_entity_poly.entity_id
_entity_poly.type
_entity_poly.pdbx_seq_one_letter_code
_entity_poly.pdbx_strand_id
1 'polypeptide(L)' 'MPTSIVLLLCWLALACLSLGTVMLGQGTVILLLAAAKAWLITDGFMELRHGPQRWRWLLLSWALVLAALVGLGLHLRG' A
#
# COMPACT_ATOMS: atom_id res chain seq x y z
N MET A 1 -5.79 23.99 9.33
CA MET A 1 -4.52 23.54 8.75
C MET A 1 -4.32 22.02 8.95
N PRO A 2 -5.06 21.11 8.28
CA PRO A 2 -4.93 19.66 8.52
C PRO A 2 -4.17 18.89 7.41
N THR A 3 -3.98 19.49 6.23
CA THR A 3 -3.36 18.84 5.06
C THR A 3 -1.92 18.38 5.32
N SER A 4 -1.13 19.19 6.03
CA SER A 4 0.26 18.89 6.33
C SER A 4 0.41 17.72 7.29
N ILE A 5 -0.48 17.58 8.28
CA ILE A 5 -0.47 16.47 9.25
C ILE A 5 -0.80 15.15 8.55
N VAL A 6 -1.76 15.16 7.62
CA VAL A 6 -2.12 13.98 6.83
C VAL A 6 -0.94 13.53 5.96
N LEU A 7 -0.23 14.45 5.32
CA LEU A 7 0.98 14.15 4.55
C LEU A 7 2.11 13.63 5.43
N LEU A 8 2.30 14.20 6.63
CA LEU A 8 3.27 13.74 7.62
C LEU A 8 2.97 12.32 8.10
N LEU A 9 1.71 11.99 8.40
CA LEU A 9 1.30 10.65 8.79
C LEU A 9 1.47 9.65 7.65
N CYS A 10 1.14 10.04 6.42
CA CYS A 10 1.39 9.24 5.21
C CYS A 10 2.89 8.96 5.05
N TRP A 11 3.72 9.98 5.19
CA TRP A 11 5.16 9.84 5.10
C TRP A 11 5.73 8.91 6.19
N LEU A 12 5.24 9.04 7.42
CA LEU A 12 5.67 8.23 8.56
C LEU A 12 5.25 6.76 8.40
N ALA A 13 4.04 6.51 7.90
CA ALA A 13 3.59 5.16 7.57
C ALA A 13 4.42 4.56 6.41
N LEU A 14 4.75 5.33 5.36
CA LEU A 14 5.67 4.89 4.29
C LEU A 14 7.04 4.50 4.83
N ALA A 15 7.58 5.27 5.78
CA ALA A 15 8.85 4.98 6.43
C ALA A 15 8.80 3.67 7.24
N CYS A 16 7.76 3.48 8.07
CA CYS A 16 7.54 2.23 8.81
C CYS A 16 7.38 1.02 7.87
N LEU A 17 6.60 1.17 6.80
CA LEU A 17 6.44 0.13 5.78
C LEU A 17 7.78 -0.21 5.10
N SER A 18 8.61 0.78 4.80
CA SER A 18 9.94 0.52 4.21
C SER A 18 10.88 -0.20 5.18
N LEU A 19 10.87 0.18 6.46
CA LEU A 19 11.64 -0.53 7.48
C LEU A 19 11.16 -1.98 7.64
N GLY A 20 9.85 -2.20 7.62
CA GLY A 20 9.27 -3.55 7.66
C GLY A 20 9.72 -4.42 6.48
N THR A 21 9.84 -3.86 5.27
CA THR A 21 10.31 -4.63 4.11
C THR A 21 11.76 -5.08 4.26
N VAL A 22 12.61 -4.23 4.83
CA VAL A 22 14.03 -4.53 5.06
C VAL A 22 14.19 -5.53 6.20
N MET A 23 13.40 -5.41 7.27
CA MET A 23 13.43 -6.32 8.42
C MET A 23 12.95 -7.73 8.06
N LEU A 24 11.95 -7.86 7.19
CA LEU A 24 11.50 -9.17 6.75
C LEU A 24 12.51 -9.86 5.83
N GLY A 25 13.19 -9.11 4.97
CA GLY A 25 14.26 -9.59 4.09
C GLY A 25 13.80 -10.51 2.93
N GLN A 26 12.78 -11.35 3.13
CA GLN A 26 12.23 -12.25 2.12
C GLN A 26 10.82 -12.77 2.51
N GLY A 27 10.11 -13.35 1.53
CA GLY A 27 8.83 -14.02 1.74
C GLY A 27 7.60 -13.24 1.28
N THR A 28 6.46 -13.93 1.28
CA THR A 28 5.17 -13.43 0.74
C THR A 28 4.66 -12.19 1.46
N VAL A 29 5.06 -11.98 2.71
CA VAL A 29 4.63 -10.84 3.52
C VAL A 29 5.20 -9.51 2.99
N ILE A 30 6.32 -9.52 2.25
CA ILE A 30 6.83 -8.32 1.55
C ILE A 30 5.82 -7.80 0.52
N LEU A 31 5.04 -8.69 -0.12
CA LEU A 31 4.01 -8.29 -1.07
C LEU A 31 2.90 -7.49 -0.40
N LEU A 32 2.55 -7.83 0.84
CA LEU A 32 1.56 -7.08 1.64
C LEU A 32 2.09 -5.68 1.98
N LEU A 33 3.36 -5.56 2.37
CA LEU A 33 3.97 -4.25 2.62
C LEU A 33 4.09 -3.43 1.33
N ALA A 34 4.42 -4.05 0.20
CA ALA A 34 4.47 -3.37 -1.10
C ALA A 34 3.08 -2.85 -1.52
N ALA A 35 2.03 -3.67 -1.35
CA ALA A 35 0.64 -3.27 -1.61
C ALA A 35 0.19 -2.12 -0.69
N ALA A 36 0.54 -2.17 0.59
CA ALA A 36 0.24 -1.11 1.54
C ALA A 36 0.98 0.21 1.23
N LYS A 37 2.24 0.16 0.74
CA LYS A 37 2.93 1.37 0.24
C LYS A 37 2.23 1.93 -0.99
N ALA A 38 1.84 1.07 -1.94
CA ALA A 38 1.14 1.50 -3.14
C ALA A 38 -0.18 2.21 -2.78
N TRP A 39 -0.94 1.66 -1.83
CA TRP A 39 -2.16 2.27 -1.29
C TRP A 39 -1.92 3.66 -0.74
N LEU A 40 -0.90 3.80 0.11
CA LEU A 40 -0.57 5.05 0.76
C LEU A 40 -0.19 6.15 -0.24
N ILE A 41 0.49 5.79 -1.33
CA ILE A 41 0.88 6.71 -2.39
C ILE A 41 -0.35 7.16 -3.20
N THR A 42 -1.23 6.23 -3.59
CA THR A 42 -2.48 6.58 -4.31
C THR A 42 -3.45 7.43 -3.48
N ASP A 43 -3.57 7.18 -2.17
CA ASP A 43 -4.52 7.91 -1.30
C ASP A 43 -3.93 9.24 -0.80
N GLY A 44 -2.64 9.26 -0.46
CA GLY A 44 -1.99 10.38 0.22
C GLY A 44 -1.29 11.41 -0.67
N PHE A 45 -0.76 11.00 -1.84
CA PHE A 45 0.08 11.88 -2.68
C PHE A 45 -0.59 12.33 -3.97
N MET A 46 -1.43 11.51 -4.58
CA MET A 46 -2.27 11.97 -5.68
C MET A 46 -3.50 12.66 -5.09
N GLU A 47 -3.85 13.84 -5.58
CA GLU A 47 -4.99 14.68 -5.15
C GLU A 47 -6.40 14.03 -5.31
N LEU A 48 -6.47 12.70 -5.38
CA LEU A 48 -7.65 11.84 -5.25
C LEU A 48 -8.44 12.04 -3.94
N ARG A 49 -7.92 12.81 -2.96
CA ARG A 49 -8.64 13.21 -1.74
C ARG A 49 -9.97 13.95 -2.03
N HIS A 50 -10.07 14.65 -3.16
CA HIS A 50 -11.30 15.33 -3.57
C HIS A 50 -12.18 14.51 -4.54
N GLY A 51 -11.74 13.31 -4.93
CA GLY A 51 -12.47 12.42 -5.84
C GLY A 51 -13.47 11.50 -5.12
N PRO A 52 -14.51 11.00 -5.84
CA PRO A 52 -15.55 10.15 -5.26
C PRO A 52 -14.98 8.88 -4.61
N GLN A 53 -15.33 8.68 -3.33
CA GLN A 53 -14.80 7.61 -2.45
C GLN A 53 -14.85 6.20 -3.08
N ARG A 54 -15.89 5.90 -3.88
CA ARG A 54 -16.07 4.58 -4.52
C ARG A 54 -15.00 4.25 -5.56
N TRP A 55 -14.52 5.24 -6.31
CA TRP A 55 -13.42 5.06 -7.26
C TRP A 55 -12.10 4.81 -6.54
N ARG A 56 -11.92 5.44 -5.37
CA ARG A 56 -10.75 5.24 -4.51
C ARG A 56 -10.67 3.79 -4.02
N TRP A 57 -11.77 3.24 -3.51
CA TRP A 57 -11.84 1.84 -3.11
C TRP A 57 -11.63 0.87 -4.28
N LEU A 58 -12.13 1.19 -5.48
CA LEU A 58 -11.91 0.38 -6.68
C LEU A 58 -10.41 0.35 -7.07
N LEU A 59 -9.76 1.52 -7.09
CA LEU A 59 -8.32 1.66 -7.35
C LEU A 59 -7.48 0.97 -6.26
N LEU A 60 -7.88 1.07 -5.00
CA LEU A 60 -7.21 0.37 -3.89
C LEU A 60 -7.36 -1.16 -4.02
N SER A 61 -8.56 -1.65 -4.40
CA SER A 61 -8.83 -3.08 -4.48
C SER A 61 -7.89 -3.83 -5.44
N TRP A 62 -7.43 -3.18 -6.51
CA TRP A 62 -6.55 -3.79 -7.51
C TRP A 62 -5.22 -4.27 -6.92
N ALA A 63 -4.60 -3.48 -6.04
CA ALA A 63 -3.29 -3.81 -5.47
C ALA A 63 -3.40 -4.96 -4.45
N LEU A 64 -4.54 -5.06 -3.74
CA LEU A 64 -4.83 -6.22 -2.90
C LEU A 64 -5.05 -7.48 -3.74
N VAL A 65 -5.81 -7.37 -4.83
CA VAL A 65 -6.04 -8.51 -5.75
C VAL A 65 -4.71 -8.99 -6.33
N LEU A 66 -3.84 -8.08 -6.76
CA LEU A 66 -2.50 -8.43 -7.24
C LEU A 66 -1.64 -9.10 -6.17
N ALA A 67 -1.58 -8.54 -4.97
CA ALA A 67 -0.80 -9.12 -3.87
C ALA A 67 -1.32 -10.52 -3.50
N ALA A 68 -2.64 -10.70 -3.48
CA ALA A 68 -3.27 -11.99 -3.24
C ALA A 68 -2.94 -13.00 -4.36
N LEU A 69 -3.05 -12.60 -5.63
CA LEU A 69 -2.73 -13.46 -6.78
C LEU A 69 -1.25 -13.87 -6.80
N VAL A 70 -0.34 -12.92 -6.57
CA VAL A 70 1.11 -13.22 -6.52
C VAL A 70 1.44 -14.08 -5.31
N GLY A 71 0.88 -13.79 -4.14
CA GLY A 71 1.05 -14.61 -2.93
C GLY A 71 0.53 -16.04 -3.12
N LEU A 72 -0.64 -16.19 -3.73
CA LEU A 72 -1.22 -17.49 -4.08
C LEU A 72 -0.34 -18.23 -5.09
N GLY A 73 0.13 -17.54 -6.14
CA GLY A 73 1.01 -18.13 -7.15
C GLY A 73 2.36 -18.58 -6.59
N LEU A 74 2.92 -17.85 -5.63
CA LEU A 74 4.11 -18.28 -4.90
C LEU A 74 3.82 -19.48 -4.00
N HIS A 75 2.67 -19.50 -3.33
CA HIS A 75 2.27 -20.64 -2.48
C HIS A 75 1.99 -21.92 -3.28
N LEU A 76 1.48 -21.80 -4.50
CA LEU A 76 1.24 -22.94 -5.40
C LEU A 76 2.51 -23.47 -6.08
N ARG A 77 3.58 -22.68 -6.10
CA ARG A 77 4.87 -23.05 -6.72
C ARG A 77 5.91 -23.58 -5.74
N GLY A 78 5.78 -23.27 -4.45
CA GLY A 78 6.62 -23.82 -3.37
C GLY A 78 6.08 -25.16 -2.89
#